data_AF-A0A7C3S5U3-F1
#
_entry.id   AF-A0A7C3S5U3-F1
#
_cell.length_a   1.000
_cell.length_b   1.000
_cell.length_c   1.000
_cell.angle_alpha   90.00
_cell.angle_beta   90.00
_cell.angle_gamma   90.00
#
_symmetry.space_group_name_H-M   'P 1'
#
loop_
_entity.id
_entity.type
_entity.pdbx_description
1 polymer ?
#
loop_
_entity_poly.entity_id
_entity_poly.type
_entity_poly.pdbx_seq_one_letter_code
_entity_poly.pdbx_strand_id
1 'polypeptide(L)'
;MMEHDDLPPLLKQLLKIMERTERYEQKERKRPKRSALPFHIQHNTTPLVVWEVLQVTEPILRIPSISQGTWSKIKPFLCQLGILARDGSLTPFGERLRKLMQIYPDLLAEAIHGHLYTAYRFDPTVRFSFAYATICDWLWERREVALTGEVLSELVGLVVRRGAEFYGIPETEIAFSTNSVRGALNWLKGLNPPVIERSKLSKRLIFRCRKHCHPLTVAWALSVWYRLNEIEVGEWLIWESELEEFLSRCLLLDDGCAKIAVEVAASWTGWSESVLEAQKRGEMLAFVRINRLLGWGEN
;
A
#
# COMPACT_ATOMS: atom_id res chain seq x y z
N MET A 1 -30.59 33.66 33.91
CA MET A 1 -30.18 33.15 32.58
C MET A 1 -28.99 33.99 32.20
N MET A 2 -27.75 33.51 32.43
CA MET A 2 -26.54 34.33 32.19
C MET A 2 -26.36 34.52 30.69
N GLU A 3 -26.21 35.77 30.26
CA GLU A 3 -25.86 36.09 28.89
C GLU A 3 -24.39 35.70 28.62
N HIS A 4 -24.06 35.43 27.36
CA HIS A 4 -22.75 34.91 26.95
C HIS A 4 -21.58 35.85 27.35
N ASP A 5 -21.87 37.11 27.67
CA ASP A 5 -20.92 38.10 28.14
C ASP A 5 -20.61 38.05 29.65
N ASP A 6 -21.38 37.30 30.45
CA ASP A 6 -21.14 37.15 31.89
C ASP A 6 -20.25 35.92 32.24
N LEU A 7 -19.81 35.17 31.23
CA LEU A 7 -19.02 33.96 31.44
C LEU A 7 -17.57 34.29 31.84
N PRO A 8 -16.98 33.56 32.81
CA PRO A 8 -15.56 33.70 33.16
C PRO A 8 -14.65 33.55 31.92
N PRO A 9 -13.53 34.28 31.83
CA PRO A 9 -12.68 34.31 30.64
C PRO A 9 -12.24 32.94 30.12
N LEU A 10 -11.95 32.00 31.04
CA LEU A 10 -11.57 30.63 30.72
C LEU A 10 -12.69 29.85 30.03
N LEU A 11 -13.95 30.08 30.43
CA LEU A 11 -15.12 29.40 29.87
C LEU A 11 -15.43 29.93 28.46
N LYS A 12 -15.31 31.25 28.26
CA LYS A 12 -15.41 31.88 26.93
C LYS A 12 -14.34 31.34 25.97
N GLN A 13 -13.13 31.10 26.46
CA GLN A 13 -12.04 30.53 25.68
C GLN A 13 -12.29 29.06 25.32
N LEU A 14 -12.80 28.26 26.25
CA LEU A 14 -13.20 26.86 26.02
C LEU A 14 -14.32 26.75 24.97
N LEU A 15 -15.38 27.56 25.07
CA LEU A 15 -16.46 27.59 24.08
C LEU A 15 -15.94 27.94 22.68
N LYS A 16 -15.03 28.91 22.58
CA LYS A 16 -14.39 29.30 21.31
C LYS A 16 -13.52 28.20 20.72
N ILE A 17 -12.91 27.35 21.55
CA ILE A 17 -12.16 26.16 21.12
C ILE A 17 -13.14 25.10 20.61
N MET A 18 -14.22 24.83 21.36
CA MET A 18 -15.24 23.85 20.97
C MET A 18 -15.93 24.22 19.66
N GLU A 19 -16.31 25.49 19.46
CA GLU A 19 -16.88 25.97 18.20
C GLU A 19 -15.88 25.86 17.02
N ARG A 20 -14.59 26.02 17.29
CA ARG A 20 -13.55 25.79 16.27
C ARG A 20 -13.46 24.30 15.94
N THR A 21 -13.47 23.43 16.94
CA THR A 21 -13.47 21.97 16.76
C THR A 21 -14.69 21.51 15.96
N GLU A 22 -15.90 21.99 16.28
CA GLU A 22 -17.11 21.71 15.50
C GLU A 22 -17.01 22.22 14.06
N ARG A 23 -16.41 23.39 13.82
CA ARG A 23 -16.14 23.88 12.45
C ARG A 23 -15.10 23.03 11.72
N TYR A 24 -14.12 22.46 12.42
CA TYR A 24 -13.14 21.52 11.86
C TYR A 24 -13.82 20.19 11.49
N GLU A 25 -14.65 19.65 12.37
CA GLU A 25 -15.44 18.43 12.12
C GLU A 25 -16.46 18.62 10.98
N GLN A 26 -17.11 19.79 10.91
CA GLN A 26 -17.99 20.14 9.78
C GLN A 26 -17.21 20.32 8.46
N LYS A 27 -15.94 20.76 8.51
CA LYS A 27 -15.05 20.80 7.33
C LYS A 27 -14.61 19.41 6.88
N GLU A 28 -14.38 18.47 7.80
CA GLU A 28 -14.11 17.07 7.45
C GLU A 28 -15.33 16.39 6.81
N ARG A 29 -16.54 16.66 7.32
CA ARG A 29 -17.81 16.19 6.72
C ARG A 29 -18.10 16.81 5.35
N LYS A 30 -17.49 17.95 5.02
CA LYS A 30 -17.62 18.66 3.73
C LYS A 30 -16.42 18.45 2.78
N ARG A 31 -15.66 17.35 2.94
CA ARG A 31 -14.72 16.95 1.87
C ARG A 31 -15.54 16.70 0.59
N PRO A 32 -15.20 17.34 -0.54
CA PRO A 32 -15.90 17.11 -1.80
C PRO A 32 -15.85 15.61 -2.14
N LYS A 33 -16.97 15.03 -2.60
CA LYS A 33 -17.04 13.63 -3.05
C LYS A 33 -15.88 13.41 -4.04
N ARG A 34 -14.79 12.77 -3.60
CA ARG A 34 -13.74 12.33 -4.50
C ARG A 34 -14.40 11.37 -5.49
N SER A 35 -14.30 11.69 -6.78
CA SER A 35 -14.73 10.77 -7.83
C SER A 35 -14.01 9.44 -7.62
N ALA A 36 -14.76 8.34 -7.51
CA ALA A 36 -14.15 7.04 -7.32
C ALA A 36 -13.15 6.73 -8.43
N LEU A 37 -11.98 6.23 -8.04
CA LEU A 37 -10.95 5.81 -8.97
C LEU A 37 -11.36 4.47 -9.61
N PRO A 38 -10.91 4.19 -10.85
CA PRO A 38 -11.33 2.98 -11.56
C PRO A 38 -10.72 1.71 -10.92
N PHE A 39 -11.30 0.54 -11.21
CA PHE A 39 -10.70 -0.76 -10.86
C PHE A 39 -9.47 -1.09 -11.71
N HIS A 40 -9.32 -0.46 -12.87
CA HIS A 40 -8.29 -0.77 -13.84
C HIS A 40 -6.88 -0.55 -13.30
N ILE A 41 -6.05 -1.59 -13.35
CA ILE A 41 -4.60 -1.54 -13.09
C ILE A 41 -3.87 -1.51 -14.43
N GLN A 42 -3.06 -0.48 -14.68
CA GLN A 42 -2.45 -0.28 -15.99
C GLN A 42 -1.30 -1.28 -16.26
N HIS A 43 -1.52 -2.22 -17.19
CA HIS A 43 -0.52 -3.24 -17.56
C HIS A 43 0.79 -2.71 -18.12
N ASN A 44 0.78 -1.55 -18.78
CA ASN A 44 1.99 -0.92 -19.29
C ASN A 44 2.78 -0.18 -18.21
N THR A 45 2.21 0.00 -17.01
CA THR A 45 2.93 0.59 -15.86
C THR A 45 3.63 -0.52 -15.10
N THR A 46 4.88 -0.79 -15.48
CA THR A 46 5.76 -1.79 -14.84
C THR A 46 6.71 -1.12 -13.84
N PRO A 47 7.37 -1.89 -12.95
CA PRO A 47 8.44 -1.35 -12.10
C PRO A 47 9.51 -0.59 -12.90
N LEU A 48 9.92 -1.11 -14.06
CA LEU A 48 10.91 -0.45 -14.93
C LEU A 48 10.40 0.91 -15.45
N VAL A 49 9.15 0.99 -15.88
CA VAL A 49 8.57 2.26 -16.33
C VAL A 49 8.55 3.28 -15.20
N VAL A 50 8.13 2.89 -14.00
CA VAL A 50 8.12 3.80 -12.85
C VAL A 50 9.53 4.20 -12.44
N TRP A 51 10.49 3.27 -12.53
CA TRP A 51 11.90 3.58 -12.33
C TRP A 51 12.34 4.69 -13.29
N GLU A 52 12.05 4.57 -14.59
CA GLU A 52 12.38 5.60 -15.59
C GLU A 52 11.68 6.93 -15.31
N VAL A 53 10.39 6.91 -14.92
CA VAL A 53 9.64 8.13 -14.52
C VAL A 53 10.38 8.87 -13.41
N LEU A 54 10.84 8.15 -12.38
CA LEU A 54 11.44 8.73 -11.19
C LEU A 54 12.87 9.26 -11.41
N GLN A 55 13.51 8.93 -12.55
CA GLN A 55 14.82 9.43 -12.94
C GLN A 55 14.77 10.71 -13.79
N VAL A 56 13.59 11.11 -14.28
CA VAL A 56 13.44 12.26 -15.18
C VAL A 56 13.27 13.56 -14.38
N THR A 57 13.89 14.64 -14.87
CA THR A 57 13.73 15.99 -14.33
C THR A 57 12.31 16.51 -14.53
N GLU A 58 11.78 17.20 -13.53
CA GLU A 58 10.42 17.71 -13.54
C GLU A 58 10.27 19.05 -14.30
N PRO A 59 9.10 19.33 -14.91
CA PRO A 59 7.92 18.47 -15.00
C PRO A 59 8.08 17.33 -16.03
N ILE A 60 7.55 16.15 -15.69
CA ILE A 60 7.65 14.94 -16.52
C ILE A 60 6.59 15.00 -17.61
N LEU A 61 6.97 15.58 -18.75
CA LEU A 61 6.09 15.72 -19.92
C LEU A 61 6.14 14.50 -20.84
N ARG A 62 7.28 13.81 -20.90
CA ARG A 62 7.51 12.61 -21.72
C ARG A 62 8.63 11.76 -21.13
N ILE A 63 8.66 10.48 -21.49
CA ILE A 63 9.75 9.56 -21.17
C ILE A 63 10.33 9.04 -22.50
N PRO A 64 11.62 9.26 -22.81
CA PRO A 64 12.17 8.95 -24.14
C PRO A 64 12.01 7.51 -24.59
N SER A 65 12.09 6.55 -23.67
CA SER A 65 11.91 5.11 -23.90
C SER A 65 10.45 4.68 -24.13
N ILE A 66 9.49 5.57 -23.92
CA ILE A 66 8.05 5.27 -23.96
C ILE A 66 7.38 6.09 -25.06
N SER A 67 6.67 5.41 -25.97
CA SER A 67 5.92 6.09 -27.03
C SER A 67 4.84 7.02 -26.44
N GLN A 68 4.55 8.12 -27.13
CA GLN A 68 3.56 9.10 -26.65
C GLN A 68 2.16 8.49 -26.44
N GLY A 69 1.77 7.54 -27.29
CA GLY A 69 0.49 6.82 -27.15
C GLY A 69 0.44 5.87 -25.95
N THR A 70 1.59 5.38 -25.49
CA THR A 70 1.68 4.60 -24.25
C THR A 70 1.73 5.52 -23.03
N TRP A 71 2.49 6.62 -23.11
CA TRP A 71 2.57 7.62 -22.05
C TRP A 71 1.20 8.24 -21.71
N SER A 72 0.38 8.55 -22.71
CA SER A 72 -0.98 9.08 -22.51
C SER A 72 -1.91 8.12 -21.74
N LYS A 73 -1.62 6.81 -21.77
CA LYS A 73 -2.33 5.77 -21.01
C LYS A 73 -1.74 5.53 -19.62
N ILE A 74 -0.44 5.74 -19.44
CA ILE A 74 0.28 5.50 -18.18
C ILE A 74 0.16 6.71 -17.25
N LYS A 75 0.33 7.94 -17.75
CA LYS A 75 0.32 9.16 -16.93
C LYS A 75 -0.95 9.27 -16.06
N PRO A 76 -2.18 9.04 -16.55
CA PRO A 76 -3.36 9.10 -15.71
C PRO A 76 -3.31 8.11 -14.54
N PHE A 77 -2.81 6.89 -14.77
CA PHE A 77 -2.66 5.89 -13.72
C PHE A 77 -1.58 6.29 -12.71
N LEU A 78 -0.45 6.86 -13.15
CA LEU A 78 0.57 7.40 -12.24
C LEU A 78 0.04 8.56 -11.37
N CYS A 79 -0.86 9.38 -11.91
CA CYS A 79 -1.56 10.40 -11.12
C CYS A 79 -2.54 9.79 -10.11
N GLN A 80 -3.28 8.75 -10.51
CA GLN A 80 -4.21 8.03 -9.63
C GLN A 80 -3.50 7.28 -8.51
N LEU A 81 -2.32 6.72 -8.80
CA LEU A 81 -1.40 6.12 -7.83
C LEU A 81 -0.73 7.15 -6.92
N GLY A 82 -0.96 8.44 -7.18
CA GLY A 82 -0.37 9.54 -6.43
C GLY A 82 1.12 9.70 -6.64
N ILE A 83 1.74 9.13 -7.68
CA ILE A 83 3.17 9.37 -7.98
C ILE A 83 3.35 10.76 -8.61
N LEU A 84 2.46 11.10 -9.55
CA LEU A 84 2.50 12.37 -10.28
C LEU A 84 1.31 13.27 -9.91
N ALA A 85 1.54 14.58 -9.93
CA ALA A 85 0.47 15.56 -10.04
C ALA A 85 0.02 15.71 -11.50
N ARG A 86 -1.11 16.41 -11.72
CA ARG A 86 -1.69 16.57 -13.07
C ARG A 86 -0.75 17.29 -14.04
N ASP A 87 0.02 18.25 -13.54
CA ASP A 87 1.03 19.00 -14.29
C ASP A 87 2.28 18.17 -14.66
N GLY A 88 2.43 16.98 -14.08
CA GLY A 88 3.59 16.10 -14.29
C GLY A 88 4.74 16.30 -13.31
N SER A 89 4.58 17.13 -12.28
CA SER A 89 5.49 17.14 -11.12
C SER A 89 5.32 15.89 -10.26
N LEU A 90 6.35 15.55 -9.47
CA LEU A 90 6.24 14.51 -8.47
C LEU A 90 5.39 15.02 -7.30
N THR A 91 4.50 14.16 -6.79
CA THR A 91 3.86 14.44 -5.50
C THR A 91 4.81 14.12 -4.35
N PRO A 92 4.46 14.44 -3.09
CA PRO A 92 5.22 13.97 -1.93
C PRO A 92 5.44 12.44 -1.88
N PHE A 93 4.51 11.64 -2.42
CA PHE A 93 4.70 10.19 -2.52
C PHE A 93 5.71 9.82 -3.62
N GLY A 94 5.62 10.43 -4.80
CA GLY A 94 6.60 10.26 -5.87
C GLY A 94 8.01 10.66 -5.44
N GLU A 95 8.15 11.75 -4.69
CA GLU A 95 9.41 12.21 -4.12
C GLU A 95 10.02 11.20 -3.14
N ARG A 96 9.21 10.61 -2.26
CA ARG A 96 9.68 9.56 -1.34
C ARG A 96 10.12 8.31 -2.09
N LEU A 97 9.42 7.93 -3.17
CA LEU A 97 9.85 6.81 -4.02
C LEU A 97 11.18 7.11 -4.73
N ARG A 98 11.36 8.33 -5.24
CA ARG A 98 12.63 8.75 -5.87
C ARG A 98 13.78 8.65 -4.86
N LYS A 99 13.60 9.14 -3.64
CA LYS A 99 14.59 9.01 -2.56
C LYS A 99 14.84 7.55 -2.17
N LEU A 100 13.80 6.75 -2.03
CA LEU A 100 13.92 5.32 -1.76
C LEU A 100 14.80 4.64 -2.81
N MET A 101 14.57 4.92 -4.09
CA MET A 101 15.33 4.31 -5.18
C MET A 101 16.81 4.68 -5.22
N GLN A 102 17.19 5.84 -4.67
CA GLN A 102 18.60 6.24 -4.56
C GLN A 102 19.37 5.38 -3.55
N ILE A 103 18.66 4.83 -2.55
CA ILE A 103 19.26 4.06 -1.44
C ILE A 103 19.02 2.56 -1.63
N TYR A 104 17.80 2.17 -1.99
CA TYR A 104 17.32 0.80 -2.12
C TYR A 104 16.50 0.63 -3.42
N PRO A 105 17.15 0.62 -4.60
CA PRO A 105 16.46 0.54 -5.89
C PRO A 105 15.57 -0.71 -6.03
N ASP A 106 15.99 -1.83 -5.43
CA ASP A 106 15.25 -3.10 -5.49
C ASP A 106 13.93 -3.08 -4.71
N LEU A 107 13.68 -2.06 -3.89
CA LEU A 107 12.46 -1.94 -3.09
C LEU A 107 11.35 -1.13 -3.77
N LEU A 108 11.55 -0.64 -5.00
CA LEU A 108 10.51 0.09 -5.72
C LEU A 108 9.23 -0.75 -5.85
N ALA A 109 9.36 -2.01 -6.29
CA ALA A 109 8.22 -2.89 -6.46
C ALA A 109 7.53 -3.21 -5.13
N GLU A 110 8.30 -3.40 -4.06
CA GLU A 110 7.78 -3.61 -2.70
C GLU A 110 6.96 -2.41 -2.22
N ALA A 111 7.46 -1.19 -2.42
CA ALA A 111 6.78 0.04 -2.01
C ALA A 111 5.47 0.25 -2.77
N ILE A 112 5.48 0.03 -4.09
CA ILE A 112 4.28 0.14 -4.90
C ILE A 112 3.29 -0.98 -4.59
N HIS A 113 3.77 -2.21 -4.37
CA HIS A 113 2.92 -3.33 -3.93
C HIS A 113 2.21 -3.01 -2.61
N GLY A 114 2.95 -2.55 -1.60
CA GLY A 114 2.37 -2.15 -0.32
C GLY A 114 1.32 -1.05 -0.49
N HIS A 115 1.58 -0.06 -1.34
CA HIS A 115 0.60 1.00 -1.64
C HIS A 115 -0.64 0.47 -2.36
N LEU A 116 -0.47 -0.33 -3.42
CA LEU A 116 -1.55 -0.94 -4.18
C LEU A 116 -2.39 -1.89 -3.32
N TYR A 117 -1.77 -2.66 -2.42
CA TYR A 117 -2.46 -3.59 -1.55
C TYR A 117 -3.27 -2.87 -0.46
N THR A 118 -2.84 -1.68 0.00
CA THR A 118 -3.39 -1.10 1.25
C THR A 118 -4.21 0.17 1.06
N ALA A 119 -4.07 0.91 -0.05
CA ALA A 119 -4.72 2.20 -0.23
C ALA A 119 -6.25 2.18 -0.07
N TYR A 120 -6.94 1.14 -0.55
CA TYR A 120 -8.41 1.05 -0.44
C TYR A 120 -8.90 0.94 1.01
N ARG A 121 -8.05 0.46 1.93
CA ARG A 121 -8.38 0.35 3.36
C ARG A 121 -8.44 1.72 4.05
N PHE A 122 -7.72 2.71 3.52
CA PHE A 122 -7.75 4.10 4.00
C PHE A 122 -8.73 4.98 3.21
N ASP A 123 -8.93 4.69 1.93
CA ASP A 123 -9.86 5.42 1.07
C ASP A 123 -10.58 4.39 0.17
N PRO A 124 -11.81 3.98 0.52
CA PRO A 124 -12.58 3.01 -0.25
C PRO A 124 -12.80 3.42 -1.71
N THR A 125 -12.68 4.72 -2.03
CA THR A 125 -12.84 5.21 -3.40
C THR A 125 -11.69 4.80 -4.34
N VAL A 126 -10.59 4.24 -3.80
CA VAL A 126 -9.42 3.74 -4.55
C VAL A 126 -9.65 2.30 -5.03
N ARG A 127 -10.55 2.12 -6.02
CA ARG A 127 -11.03 0.79 -6.43
C ARG A 127 -9.97 -0.11 -7.07
N PHE A 128 -8.94 0.43 -7.74
CA PHE A 128 -7.83 -0.38 -8.27
C PHE A 128 -7.03 -1.05 -7.15
N SER A 129 -6.98 -0.43 -5.97
CA SER A 129 -6.28 -0.99 -4.81
C SER A 129 -7.05 -2.17 -4.23
N PHE A 130 -8.39 -2.07 -4.17
CA PHE A 130 -9.25 -3.19 -3.83
C PHE A 130 -9.09 -4.36 -4.80
N ALA A 131 -9.10 -4.08 -6.12
CA ALA A 131 -8.87 -5.10 -7.14
C ALA A 131 -7.52 -5.80 -6.98
N TYR A 132 -6.47 -5.01 -6.72
CA TYR A 132 -5.11 -5.53 -6.50
C TYR A 132 -5.05 -6.43 -5.27
N ALA A 133 -5.60 -5.99 -4.13
CA ALA A 133 -5.65 -6.77 -2.91
C ALA A 133 -6.44 -8.06 -3.09
N THR A 134 -7.59 -8.01 -3.78
CA THR A 134 -8.41 -9.19 -4.09
C THR A 134 -7.62 -10.24 -4.88
N ILE A 135 -6.80 -9.81 -5.85
CA ILE A 135 -5.92 -10.73 -6.60
C ILE A 135 -4.85 -11.33 -5.69
N CYS A 136 -4.20 -10.50 -4.86
CA CYS A 136 -3.15 -10.94 -3.94
C CYS A 136 -3.69 -11.96 -2.93
N ASP A 137 -4.84 -11.69 -2.33
CA ASP A 137 -5.48 -12.56 -1.36
C ASP A 137 -5.86 -13.92 -1.97
N TRP A 138 -6.43 -13.93 -3.17
CA TRP A 138 -6.76 -15.17 -3.89
C TRP A 138 -5.53 -16.01 -4.24
N LEU A 139 -4.44 -15.35 -4.65
CA LEU A 139 -3.16 -16.01 -4.94
C LEU A 139 -2.55 -16.59 -3.66
N TRP A 140 -2.52 -15.79 -2.60
CA TRP A 140 -1.99 -16.18 -1.29
C TRP A 140 -2.74 -17.39 -0.74
N GLU A 141 -4.07 -17.39 -0.75
CA GLU A 141 -4.92 -18.51 -0.29
C GLU A 141 -4.60 -19.83 -0.98
N ARG A 142 -4.18 -19.80 -2.25
CA ARG A 142 -3.84 -21.00 -3.02
C ARG A 142 -2.39 -21.45 -2.86
N ARG A 143 -1.53 -20.60 -2.26
CA ARG A 143 -0.10 -20.81 -2.00
C ARG A 143 0.77 -20.95 -3.25
N GLU A 144 0.39 -21.82 -4.19
CA GLU A 144 1.05 -22.05 -5.47
C GLU A 144 0.03 -22.11 -6.62
N VAL A 145 0.23 -21.30 -7.67
CA VAL A 145 -0.70 -21.24 -8.82
C VAL A 145 0.04 -21.13 -10.14
N ALA A 146 -0.28 -22.00 -11.10
CA ALA A 146 0.15 -21.81 -12.49
C ALA A 146 -0.69 -20.71 -13.15
N LEU A 147 -0.04 -19.63 -13.59
CA LEU A 147 -0.70 -18.44 -14.15
C LEU A 147 -1.11 -18.64 -15.62
N THR A 148 -2.12 -19.48 -15.85
CA THR A 148 -2.69 -19.77 -17.17
C THR A 148 -3.71 -18.72 -17.62
N GLY A 149 -4.12 -18.76 -18.90
CA GLY A 149 -5.19 -17.89 -19.40
C GLY A 149 -6.52 -18.08 -18.66
N GLU A 150 -6.84 -19.31 -18.27
CA GLU A 150 -8.01 -19.64 -17.47
C GLU A 150 -7.96 -19.00 -16.08
N VAL A 151 -6.83 -19.10 -15.39
CA VAL A 151 -6.63 -18.44 -14.07
C VAL A 151 -6.76 -16.92 -14.19
N LEU A 152 -6.22 -16.32 -15.26
CA LEU A 152 -6.38 -14.88 -15.50
C LEU A 152 -7.86 -14.49 -15.69
N SER A 153 -8.64 -15.30 -16.40
CA SER A 153 -10.08 -15.08 -16.58
C SER A 153 -10.87 -15.29 -15.28
N GLU A 154 -10.49 -16.29 -14.47
CA GLU A 154 -11.08 -16.52 -13.15
C GLU A 154 -10.87 -15.31 -12.24
N LEU A 155 -9.65 -14.76 -12.19
CA LEU A 155 -9.31 -13.57 -11.42
C LEU A 155 -10.12 -12.34 -11.87
N VAL A 156 -10.41 -12.20 -13.17
CA VAL A 156 -11.32 -11.14 -13.65
C VAL A 156 -12.71 -11.31 -13.06
N GLY A 157 -13.29 -12.52 -13.19
CA GLY A 157 -14.62 -12.81 -12.64
C GLY A 157 -14.68 -12.63 -11.13
N LEU A 158 -13.63 -13.01 -10.40
CA LEU A 158 -13.51 -12.81 -8.96
C LEU A 158 -13.56 -11.33 -8.59
N VAL A 159 -12.71 -10.50 -9.22
CA VAL A 159 -12.64 -9.05 -8.92
C VAL A 159 -13.96 -8.36 -9.26
N VAL A 160 -14.59 -8.73 -10.38
CA VAL A 160 -15.90 -8.17 -10.78
C VAL A 160 -16.96 -8.53 -9.75
N ARG A 161 -17.10 -9.81 -9.37
CA ARG A 161 -18.09 -10.24 -8.38
C ARG A 161 -17.87 -9.59 -7.01
N ARG A 162 -16.66 -9.71 -6.45
CA ARG A 162 -16.32 -9.14 -5.13
C ARG A 162 -16.41 -7.61 -5.13
N GLY A 163 -16.05 -6.97 -6.24
CA GLY A 163 -16.18 -5.53 -6.40
C GLY A 163 -17.64 -5.08 -6.44
N ALA A 164 -18.50 -5.80 -7.17
CA ALA A 164 -19.92 -5.49 -7.26
C ALA A 164 -20.59 -5.58 -5.88
N GLU A 165 -20.30 -6.65 -5.16
CA GLU A 165 -20.76 -6.87 -3.79
C GLU A 165 -20.26 -5.79 -2.83
N PHE A 166 -18.94 -5.58 -2.76
CA PHE A 166 -18.32 -4.64 -1.81
C PHE A 166 -18.75 -3.19 -2.04
N TYR A 167 -18.91 -2.78 -3.31
CA TYR A 167 -19.24 -1.40 -3.65
C TYR A 167 -20.75 -1.16 -3.88
N GLY A 168 -21.57 -2.21 -3.86
CA GLY A 168 -23.01 -2.11 -4.15
C GLY A 168 -23.31 -1.58 -5.55
N ILE A 169 -22.52 -1.97 -6.55
CA ILE A 169 -22.68 -1.57 -7.96
C ILE A 169 -22.87 -2.79 -8.87
N PRO A 170 -23.57 -2.66 -10.01
CA PRO A 170 -23.71 -3.77 -10.96
C PRO A 170 -22.37 -4.24 -11.52
N GLU A 171 -22.22 -5.55 -11.74
CA GLU A 171 -21.04 -6.14 -12.38
C GLU A 171 -20.72 -5.51 -13.75
N THR A 172 -21.76 -5.15 -14.50
CA THR A 172 -21.64 -4.50 -15.82
C THR A 172 -21.01 -3.11 -15.78
N GLU A 173 -20.97 -2.46 -14.61
CA GLU A 173 -20.33 -1.16 -14.42
C GLU A 173 -18.84 -1.28 -14.03
N ILE A 174 -18.34 -2.51 -13.81
CA ILE A 174 -16.95 -2.75 -13.43
C ILE A 174 -16.10 -3.02 -14.68
N ALA A 175 -15.42 -1.98 -15.15
CA ALA A 175 -14.44 -2.09 -16.23
C ALA A 175 -13.14 -2.76 -15.73
N PHE A 176 -13.09 -4.10 -15.81
CA PHE A 176 -11.92 -4.90 -15.44
C PHE A 176 -11.68 -6.02 -16.45
N SER A 177 -10.41 -6.32 -16.76
CA SER A 177 -10.06 -7.31 -17.80
C SER A 177 -8.78 -8.06 -17.46
N THR A 178 -8.43 -9.05 -18.28
CA THR A 178 -7.16 -9.79 -18.12
C THR A 178 -5.94 -8.87 -18.21
N ASN A 179 -6.04 -7.73 -18.89
CA ASN A 179 -4.97 -6.74 -18.89
C ASN A 179 -4.81 -6.08 -17.51
N SER A 180 -5.90 -5.84 -16.77
CA SER A 180 -5.79 -5.35 -15.40
C SER A 180 -5.13 -6.36 -14.48
N VAL A 181 -5.46 -7.66 -14.64
CA VAL A 181 -4.76 -8.74 -13.92
C VAL A 181 -3.27 -8.76 -14.29
N ARG A 182 -2.91 -8.66 -15.58
CA ARG A 182 -1.50 -8.56 -16.01
C ARG A 182 -0.78 -7.37 -15.38
N GLY A 183 -1.47 -6.23 -15.22
CA GLY A 183 -0.93 -5.07 -14.50
C GLY A 183 -0.60 -5.39 -13.05
N ALA A 184 -1.49 -6.08 -12.33
CA ALA A 184 -1.18 -6.55 -10.97
C ALA A 184 0.04 -7.50 -10.96
N LEU A 185 0.07 -8.49 -11.86
CA LEU A 185 1.17 -9.46 -11.95
C LEU A 185 2.52 -8.82 -12.30
N ASN A 186 2.54 -7.70 -13.03
CA ASN A 186 3.78 -6.99 -13.35
C ASN A 186 4.44 -6.38 -12.09
N TRP A 187 3.65 -5.95 -11.11
CA TRP A 187 4.16 -5.53 -9.81
C TRP A 187 4.64 -6.72 -8.98
N LEU A 188 3.87 -7.81 -8.96
CA LEU A 188 4.23 -9.01 -8.21
C LEU A 188 5.52 -9.68 -8.72
N LYS A 189 5.80 -9.63 -10.02
CA LYS A 189 7.07 -10.10 -10.60
C LYS A 189 8.29 -9.31 -10.11
N GLY A 190 8.09 -8.06 -9.70
CA GLY A 190 9.17 -7.20 -9.24
C GLY A 190 9.51 -7.37 -7.76
N LEU A 191 8.73 -8.15 -7.00
CA LEU A 191 8.99 -8.36 -5.58
C LEU A 191 10.31 -9.10 -5.36
N ASN A 192 10.93 -8.84 -4.21
CA ASN A 192 12.20 -9.43 -3.81
C ASN A 192 12.10 -9.98 -2.38
N PRO A 193 12.14 -11.30 -2.18
CA PRO A 193 12.25 -12.38 -3.18
C PRO A 193 11.07 -12.45 -4.16
N PRO A 194 11.27 -13.00 -5.37
CA PRO A 194 10.22 -13.12 -6.37
C PRO A 194 9.13 -14.09 -5.92
N VAL A 195 7.88 -13.65 -6.08
CA VAL A 195 6.68 -14.51 -5.86
C VAL A 195 6.14 -15.08 -7.17
N ILE A 196 6.65 -14.64 -8.33
CA ILE A 196 6.30 -15.18 -9.64
C ILE A 196 7.58 -15.58 -10.36
N GLU A 197 7.71 -16.88 -10.65
CA GLU A 197 8.87 -17.44 -11.32
C GLU A 197 8.47 -18.24 -12.54
N ARG A 198 9.42 -18.44 -13.46
CA ARG A 198 9.20 -19.32 -14.60
C ARG A 198 9.44 -20.76 -14.19
N SER A 199 8.46 -21.62 -14.40
CA SER A 199 8.58 -23.07 -14.21
C SER A 199 9.73 -23.61 -15.05
N LYS A 200 10.64 -24.35 -14.39
CA LYS A 200 11.73 -25.08 -15.05
C LYS A 200 11.20 -26.14 -16.03
N LEU A 201 10.01 -26.68 -15.78
CA LEU A 201 9.44 -27.80 -16.52
C LEU A 201 8.56 -27.37 -17.71
N SER A 202 7.81 -26.26 -17.60
CA SER A 202 6.74 -25.94 -18.56
C SER A 202 6.83 -24.56 -19.21
N LYS A 203 7.89 -23.77 -18.96
CA LYS A 203 8.02 -22.34 -19.36
C LYS A 203 6.88 -21.43 -18.86
N ARG A 204 5.89 -21.96 -18.15
CA ARG A 204 4.76 -21.23 -17.55
C ARG A 204 5.23 -20.40 -16.38
N LEU A 205 4.53 -19.30 -16.10
CA LEU A 205 4.75 -18.54 -14.87
C LEU A 205 3.96 -19.22 -13.74
N ILE A 206 4.60 -19.35 -12.58
CA ILE A 206 4.03 -19.93 -11.37
C ILE A 206 4.15 -18.89 -10.27
N PHE A 207 3.03 -18.59 -9.62
CA PHE A 207 3.00 -17.85 -8.37
C PHE A 207 3.33 -18.79 -7.20
N ARG A 208 4.13 -18.33 -6.24
CA ARG A 208 4.36 -18.97 -4.95
C ARG A 208 4.46 -17.93 -3.83
N CYS A 209 3.86 -18.20 -2.68
CA CYS A 209 4.15 -17.44 -1.47
C CYS A 209 5.64 -17.50 -1.16
N ARG A 210 6.19 -16.39 -0.66
CA ARG A 210 7.60 -16.27 -0.29
C ARG A 210 7.81 -16.55 1.20
N LYS A 211 9.03 -16.92 1.57
CA LYS A 211 9.35 -17.24 2.98
C LYS A 211 9.91 -16.07 3.78
N HIS A 212 10.33 -15.03 3.09
CA HIS A 212 10.90 -13.82 3.69
C HIS A 212 10.70 -12.66 2.71
N CYS A 213 10.89 -11.44 3.21
CA CYS A 213 10.93 -10.21 2.43
C CYS A 213 11.94 -9.25 3.06
N HIS A 214 12.19 -8.12 2.42
CA HIS A 214 13.08 -7.12 2.97
C HIS A 214 12.51 -6.51 4.29
N PRO A 215 13.34 -6.24 5.31
CA PRO A 215 12.91 -5.61 6.57
C PRO A 215 12.09 -4.33 6.42
N LEU A 216 12.47 -3.45 5.48
CA LEU A 216 11.71 -2.23 5.18
C LEU A 216 10.28 -2.50 4.67
N THR A 217 10.06 -3.61 3.94
CA THR A 217 8.70 -3.98 3.53
C THR A 217 7.84 -4.35 4.74
N VAL A 218 8.43 -5.09 5.71
CA VAL A 218 7.78 -5.40 6.98
C VAL A 218 7.43 -4.11 7.74
N ALA A 219 8.36 -3.15 7.76
CA ALA A 219 8.14 -1.83 8.36
C ALA A 219 6.90 -1.13 7.81
N TRP A 220 6.77 -1.14 6.48
CA TRP A 220 5.63 -0.53 5.81
C TRP A 220 4.32 -1.24 6.12
N ALA A 221 4.30 -2.57 6.09
CA ALA A 221 3.10 -3.33 6.44
C ALA A 221 2.67 -3.08 7.90
N LEU A 222 3.61 -3.08 8.84
CA LEU A 222 3.34 -2.74 10.24
C LEU A 222 2.86 -1.30 10.41
N SER A 223 3.46 -0.33 9.70
CA SER A 223 2.97 1.05 9.70
C SER A 223 1.54 1.18 9.16
N VAL A 224 1.14 0.33 8.21
CA VAL A 224 -0.25 0.24 7.77
C VAL A 224 -1.12 -0.34 8.88
N TRP A 225 -0.71 -1.45 9.49
CA TRP A 225 -1.45 -2.08 10.59
C TRP A 225 -1.71 -1.12 11.75
N TYR A 226 -0.68 -0.42 12.21
CA TYR A 226 -0.80 0.60 13.27
C TYR A 226 -1.86 1.65 12.92
N ARG A 227 -1.82 2.17 11.70
CA ARG A 227 -2.78 3.19 11.25
C ARG A 227 -4.20 2.67 11.08
N LEU A 228 -4.37 1.41 10.67
CA LEU A 228 -5.70 0.81 10.52
C LEU A 228 -6.36 0.51 11.87
N ASN A 229 -5.56 0.26 12.90
CA ASN A 229 -6.02 -0.07 14.25
C ASN A 229 -5.85 1.09 15.25
N GLU A 230 -5.53 2.28 14.74
CA GLU A 230 -5.34 3.51 15.56
C GLU A 230 -4.34 3.32 16.72
N ILE A 231 -3.33 2.47 16.53
CA ILE A 231 -2.28 2.21 17.52
C ILE A 231 -1.24 3.32 17.44
N GLU A 232 -0.86 3.89 18.58
CA GLU A 232 0.16 4.93 18.61
C GLU A 232 1.56 4.36 18.40
N VAL A 233 2.38 5.13 17.69
CA VAL A 233 3.79 4.80 17.49
C VAL A 233 4.51 4.81 18.85
N GLY A 234 5.09 3.68 19.25
CA GLY A 234 5.70 3.53 20.59
C GLY A 234 4.96 2.52 21.46
N GLU A 235 3.70 2.25 21.14
CA GLU A 235 2.90 1.27 21.87
C GLU A 235 3.27 -0.16 21.50
N TRP A 236 3.01 -1.05 22.47
CA TRP A 236 3.27 -2.48 22.34
C TRP A 236 2.36 -3.08 21.28
N LEU A 237 2.98 -3.70 20.28
CA LEU A 237 2.26 -4.54 19.32
C LEU A 237 2.00 -5.90 19.96
N ILE A 238 0.73 -6.25 20.15
CA ILE A 238 0.32 -7.58 20.59
C ILE A 238 0.27 -8.49 19.34
N TRP A 239 0.91 -9.66 19.43
CA TRP A 239 0.85 -10.64 18.35
C TRP A 239 -0.47 -11.41 18.41
N GLU A 240 -1.34 -11.16 17.44
CA GLU A 240 -2.65 -11.80 17.32
C GLU A 240 -2.82 -12.42 15.92
N SER A 241 -3.78 -13.34 15.79
CA SER A 241 -4.05 -14.02 14.51
C SER A 241 -4.40 -13.05 13.38
N GLU A 242 -5.07 -11.95 13.68
CA GLU A 242 -5.44 -10.94 12.68
C GLU A 242 -4.22 -10.19 12.14
N LEU A 243 -3.27 -9.83 13.02
CA LEU A 243 -1.99 -9.24 12.61
C LEU A 243 -1.19 -10.22 11.75
N GLU A 244 -1.10 -11.48 12.17
CA GLU A 244 -0.36 -12.51 11.43
C GLU A 244 -0.97 -12.75 10.04
N GLU A 245 -2.29 -12.83 9.95
CA GLU A 245 -2.99 -12.98 8.67
C GLU A 245 -2.81 -11.74 7.78
N PHE A 246 -2.96 -10.54 8.35
CA PHE A 246 -2.75 -9.29 7.62
C PHE A 246 -1.34 -9.21 7.05
N LEU A 247 -0.32 -9.46 7.87
CA LEU A 247 1.07 -9.43 7.42
C LEU A 247 1.34 -10.51 6.38
N SER A 248 0.84 -11.73 6.59
CA SER A 248 1.05 -12.84 5.66
C SER A 248 0.46 -12.55 4.29
N ARG A 249 -0.77 -12.03 4.22
CA ARG A 249 -1.42 -11.65 2.96
C ARG A 249 -0.78 -10.42 2.32
N CYS A 250 -0.54 -9.36 3.11
CA CYS A 250 0.05 -8.11 2.63
C CYS A 250 1.48 -8.30 2.13
N LEU A 251 2.24 -9.24 2.68
CA LEU A 251 3.61 -9.50 2.29
C LEU A 251 3.75 -10.74 1.41
N LEU A 252 2.65 -11.43 1.11
CA LEU A 252 2.60 -12.70 0.39
C LEU A 252 3.51 -13.77 1.00
N LEU A 253 3.57 -13.80 2.33
CA LEU A 253 4.41 -14.73 3.09
C LEU A 253 3.71 -16.08 3.29
N ASP A 254 4.50 -17.15 3.29
CA ASP A 254 4.04 -18.48 3.69
C ASP A 254 3.67 -18.53 5.18
N ASP A 255 2.94 -19.57 5.59
CA ASP A 255 2.45 -19.70 6.96
C ASP A 255 3.60 -19.70 7.98
N GLY A 256 3.40 -18.99 9.09
CA GLY A 256 4.41 -18.80 10.15
C GLY A 256 5.60 -17.90 9.77
N CYS A 257 5.75 -17.50 8.51
CA CYS A 257 6.87 -16.66 8.08
C CYS A 257 6.72 -15.18 8.48
N ALA A 258 5.49 -14.70 8.73
CA ALA A 258 5.24 -13.33 9.17
C ALA A 258 5.96 -13.00 10.49
N LYS A 259 5.86 -13.88 11.49
CA LYS A 259 6.51 -13.69 12.78
C LYS A 259 8.04 -13.61 12.64
N ILE A 260 8.61 -14.54 11.87
CA ILE A 260 10.05 -14.57 11.60
C ILE A 260 10.49 -13.30 10.87
N ALA A 261 9.75 -12.86 9.86
CA ALA A 261 10.07 -11.63 9.13
C ALA A 261 10.06 -10.39 10.04
N VAL A 262 9.14 -10.34 11.00
CA VAL A 262 9.03 -9.28 12.00
C VAL A 262 10.21 -9.31 12.97
N GLU A 263 10.60 -10.48 13.49
CA GLU A 263 11.79 -10.64 14.33
C GLU A 263 13.10 -10.24 13.61
N VAL A 264 13.25 -10.64 12.35
CA VAL A 264 14.37 -10.23 11.50
C VAL A 264 14.37 -8.73 11.28
N ALA A 265 13.20 -8.12 11.06
CA ALA A 265 13.10 -6.68 10.85
C ALA A 265 13.49 -5.86 12.08
N ALA A 266 13.11 -6.26 13.30
CA ALA A 266 13.55 -5.58 14.51
C ALA A 266 15.04 -5.75 14.80
N SER A 267 15.64 -6.85 14.34
CA SER A 267 17.06 -7.11 14.49
C SER A 267 17.91 -6.41 13.43
N TRP A 268 17.30 -5.79 12.42
CA TRP A 268 17.99 -5.10 11.35
C TRP A 268 18.50 -3.73 11.85
N THR A 269 19.82 -3.51 11.80
CA THR A 269 20.49 -2.30 12.32
C THR A 269 19.93 -0.99 11.73
N GLY A 270 19.50 -1.03 10.48
CA GLY A 270 18.83 0.10 9.82
C GLY A 270 17.49 0.49 10.47
N TRP A 271 16.81 -0.43 11.17
CA TRP A 271 15.57 -0.14 11.89
C TRP A 271 15.85 0.72 13.12
N SER A 272 16.83 0.34 13.94
CA SER A 272 17.21 1.11 15.13
C SER A 272 17.67 2.52 14.78
N GLU A 273 18.46 2.67 13.71
CA GLU A 273 18.96 3.97 13.26
C GLU A 273 17.87 4.81 12.59
N SER A 274 17.00 4.23 11.76
CA SER A 274 15.90 4.95 11.09
C SER A 274 14.85 5.45 12.09
N VAL A 275 14.55 4.65 13.12
CA VAL A 275 13.67 5.07 14.22
C VAL A 275 14.28 6.23 15.00
N LEU A 276 15.58 6.16 15.33
CA LEU A 276 16.30 7.24 16.01
C LEU A 276 16.37 8.52 15.17
N GLU A 277 16.58 8.42 13.85
CA GLU A 277 16.57 9.58 12.96
C GLU A 277 15.18 10.19 12.75
N ALA A 278 14.14 9.36 12.60
CA ALA A 278 12.76 9.83 12.49
C ALA A 278 12.30 10.54 13.76
N GLN A 279 12.67 10.02 14.94
CA GLN A 279 12.44 10.70 16.22
C GLN A 279 13.14 12.07 16.27
N LYS A 280 14.39 12.18 15.81
CA LYS A 280 15.12 13.46 15.73
C LYS A 280 14.45 14.48 14.79
N ARG A 281 13.69 14.01 13.78
CA ARG A 281 12.99 14.85 12.80
C ARG A 281 11.50 15.09 13.14
N GLY A 282 11.00 14.51 14.24
CA GLY A 282 9.59 14.59 14.61
C GLY A 282 8.67 13.77 13.68
N GLU A 283 9.22 12.79 12.97
CA GLU A 283 8.49 11.90 12.06
C GLU A 283 8.02 10.65 12.83
N MET A 284 6.74 10.28 12.68
CA MET A 284 6.20 9.05 13.25
C MET A 284 6.58 7.84 12.37
N LEU A 285 7.58 7.06 12.79
CA LEU A 285 7.81 5.70 12.30
C LEU A 285 7.38 4.72 13.38
N ALA A 286 6.51 3.75 13.04
CA ALA A 286 6.07 2.69 13.95
C ALA A 286 7.26 2.08 14.73
N PHE A 287 7.27 2.30 16.04
CA PHE A 287 8.28 1.78 16.95
C PHE A 287 7.88 0.38 17.34
N VAL A 288 8.34 -0.62 16.60
CA VAL A 288 8.15 -2.01 17.00
C VAL A 288 9.30 -2.34 17.94
N ARG A 289 9.11 -2.13 19.25
CA ARG A 289 10.01 -2.73 20.24
C ARG A 289 9.64 -4.20 20.33
N ILE A 290 10.20 -5.00 19.45
CA ILE A 290 10.18 -6.46 19.63
C ILE A 290 11.07 -6.71 20.84
N ASN A 291 10.45 -6.94 22.00
CA ASN A 291 11.15 -7.63 23.07
C ASN A 291 11.83 -8.82 22.44
N ARG A 292 13.14 -8.98 22.66
CA ARG A 292 13.90 -10.19 22.32
C ARG A 292 12.98 -11.40 22.45
N LEU A 293 12.48 -11.92 21.33
CA LEU A 293 11.68 -13.13 21.27
C LEU A 293 12.63 -14.34 21.38
N LEU A 294 13.41 -14.35 22.46
CA LEU A 294 14.19 -15.47 22.97
C LEU A 294 14.22 -15.35 24.49
N GLY A 295 13.04 -15.46 25.10
CA GLY A 295 12.88 -16.18 26.35
C GLY A 295 12.14 -17.46 26.00
N TRP A 296 12.88 -18.46 25.51
CA TRP A 296 12.38 -19.83 25.50
C TRP A 296 11.99 -20.17 26.94
N GLY A 297 10.84 -20.82 27.11
CA GLY A 297 10.34 -21.15 28.44
C GLY A 297 11.39 -21.85 29.29
N GLU A 298 11.67 -21.26 30.45
CA GLU A 298 12.02 -21.96 31.69
C GLU A 298 11.41 -21.18 32.86
N ASN A 299 10.14 -21.48 33.13
CA ASN A 299 9.50 -21.70 34.44
C ASN A 299 7.99 -21.45 34.34
#